data_AF-A0A3S5JG65-F1
#
_entry.id   AF-A0A3S5JG65-F1
#
_cell.length_a   1.000
_cell.length_b   1.000
_cell.length_c   1.000
_cell.angle_alpha   90.00
_cell.angle_beta   90.00
_cell.angle_gamma   90.00
#
_symmetry.space_group_name_H-M   'P 1'
#
loop_
_entity.id
_entity.type
_entity.pdbx_description
1 polymer ?
#
loop_
_entity_poly.entity_id
_entity_poly.type
_entity_poly.pdbx_seq_one_letter_code
_entity_poly.pdbx_strand_id
1 'polypeptide(L)' 'MSIGFWQILVVLLLILVIFGSSRIKSVGSDLGKAFKGFKKEIKEEDDPDRDS' A
#
# COMPACT_ATOMS: atom_id res chain seq x y z
N MET A 1 18.51 20.69 -5.82
CA MET A 1 17.03 20.70 -5.80
C MET A 1 16.58 19.34 -5.31
N SER A 2 16.17 19.24 -4.05
CA SER A 2 15.62 18.02 -3.47
C SER A 2 14.23 17.75 -4.03
N ILE A 3 13.93 16.48 -4.32
CA ILE A 3 12.56 16.03 -4.58
C ILE A 3 11.79 16.22 -3.27
N GLY A 4 10.98 17.26 -3.23
CA GLY A 4 10.11 17.56 -2.10
C GLY A 4 8.82 16.74 -2.18
N PHE A 5 8.15 16.67 -1.04
CA PHE A 5 6.84 16.01 -0.90
C PHE A 5 5.81 16.53 -1.92
N TRP A 6 5.90 17.82 -2.27
CA TRP A 6 5.04 18.46 -3.26
C TRP A 6 5.19 17.87 -4.67
N GLN A 7 6.40 17.54 -5.10
CA GLN A 7 6.65 16.95 -6.41
C GLN A 7 6.05 15.54 -6.50
N ILE A 8 6.17 14.75 -5.43
CA ILE A 8 5.60 13.40 -5.37
C ILE A 8 4.07 13.44 -5.49
N LEU A 9 3.42 14.39 -4.80
CA LEU A 9 1.96 14.57 -4.89
C LEU A 9 1.48 14.94 -6.30
N VAL A 10 2.19 15.85 -6.98
CA VAL A 10 1.84 16.26 -8.36
C VAL A 10 1.98 15.09 -9.33
N VAL A 11 3.05 14.30 -9.22
CA VAL A 11 3.25 13.10 -10.05
C VAL A 11 2.18 12.05 -9.75
N LEU A 12 1.85 11.84 -8.48
CA LEU A 12 0.80 10.90 -8.06
C LEU A 12 -0.56 11.29 -8.67
N LEU A 13 -0.90 12.59 -8.67
CA LEU A 13 -2.12 13.10 -9.26
C LEU A 13 -2.17 12.83 -10.77
N LEU A 14 -1.06 13.05 -11.48
CA LEU A 14 -0.92 12.75 -12.92
C LEU A 14 -1.16 11.28 -13.23
N ILE A 15 -0.55 10.38 -12.44
CA ILE A 15 -0.78 8.94 -12.55
C ILE A 15 -2.26 8.61 -12.30
N LEU A 16 -2.89 9.23 -11.29
CA LEU A 16 -4.30 9.06 -10.99
C LEU A 16 -5.23 9.48 -12.14
N VAL A 17 -4.89 10.56 -12.85
CA VAL A 17 -5.66 11.05 -14.00
C VAL A 17 -5.49 10.12 -15.21
N ILE A 18 -4.25 9.68 -15.50
CA ILE A 18 -3.96 8.81 -16.66
C ILE A 18 -4.59 7.41 -16.48
N PHE A 19 -4.43 6.81 -15.31
CA PHE A 19 -4.92 5.45 -15.04
C PHE A 19 -6.40 5.43 -14.61
N GLY A 20 -6.90 6.56 -14.10
CA GLY A 20 -8.22 6.66 -13.50
C GLY A 20 -8.31 5.97 -12.14
N SER A 21 -9.27 6.39 -11.31
CA SER A 21 -9.47 5.82 -9.97
C SER A 21 -9.93 4.36 -9.99
N SER A 22 -10.58 3.91 -11.06
CA SER A 22 -11.10 2.54 -11.19
C SER A 22 -9.98 1.50 -11.24
N ARG A 23 -8.97 1.72 -12.08
CA ARG A 23 -7.81 0.82 -12.19
C ARG A 23 -7.01 0.78 -10.89
N ILE A 24 -6.77 1.95 -10.30
CA ILE A 24 -6.03 2.07 -9.03
C ILE A 24 -6.76 1.36 -7.88
N LYS A 25 -8.10 1.45 -7.81
CA LYS A 25 -8.89 0.73 -6.81
C LYS A 25 -8.83 -0.79 -7.02
N SER A 26 -8.93 -1.28 -8.25
CA SER A 26 -8.85 -2.72 -8.53
C SER A 26 -7.49 -3.30 -8.12
N VAL A 27 -6.41 -2.71 -8.63
CA VAL A 27 -5.03 -3.14 -8.32
C VAL A 27 -4.71 -2.93 -6.84
N GLY A 28 -5.12 -1.79 -6.26
CA GLY A 28 -4.91 -1.50 -4.84
C GLY A 28 -5.68 -2.45 -3.92
N SER A 29 -6.86 -2.92 -4.32
CA SER A 29 -7.62 -3.92 -3.55
C SER A 29 -6.94 -5.28 -3.56
N ASP A 30 -6.42 -5.71 -4.72
CA ASP A 30 -5.76 -7.01 -4.86
C ASP A 30 -4.40 -7.03 -4.16
N LEU A 31 -3.61 -5.96 -4.32
CA LEU A 31 -2.40 -5.74 -3.56
C LEU A 31 -2.70 -5.65 -2.06
N GLY A 32 -3.70 -4.88 -1.66
CA GLY A 32 -4.10 -4.73 -0.26
C GLY A 32 -4.50 -6.05 0.40
N LYS A 33 -5.18 -6.94 -0.33
CA LYS A 33 -5.50 -8.29 0.15
C LYS A 33 -4.23 -9.14 0.34
N ALA A 34 -3.29 -9.11 -0.60
CA ALA A 34 -2.02 -9.82 -0.48
C ALA A 34 -1.18 -9.30 0.69
N PHE A 35 -1.05 -7.98 0.84
CA PHE A 35 -0.35 -7.35 1.95
C PHE A 35 -1.03 -7.58 3.31
N LYS A 36 -2.36 -7.78 3.35
CA LYS A 36 -3.08 -8.13 4.59
C LYS A 36 -2.69 -9.51 5.11
N GLY A 37 -2.46 -10.49 4.23
CA GLY A 37 -1.94 -11.81 4.60
C GLY A 37 -0.53 -11.69 5.18
N PHE A 38 0.35 -10.98 4.47
CA PHE A 38 1.73 -10.73 4.90
C PHE A 38 1.82 -10.00 6.25
N LYS A 39 1.01 -8.96 6.47
CA LYS A 39 0.96 -8.26 7.76
C LYS A 39 0.45 -9.16 8.88
N LYS A 40 -0.47 -10.07 8.59
CA LYS A 40 -1.03 -11.01 9.57
C LYS A 40 0.04 -12.02 10.00
N GLU A 41 0.78 -12.61 9.07
CA GLU A 41 1.87 -13.54 9.37
C GLU A 41 2.97 -12.87 10.20
N ILE A 42 3.45 -11.68 9.79
CA ILE A 42 4.45 -10.94 10.58
C ILE A 42 3.94 -10.65 11.99
N LYS A 43 2.67 -10.26 12.14
CA LYS A 43 2.09 -9.97 13.45
C LYS A 43 1.87 -11.25 14.29
N GLU A 44 1.70 -12.41 13.67
CA GLU A 44 1.58 -13.69 14.37
C GLU A 44 2.93 -14.29 14.76
N GLU A 45 4.01 -13.96 14.04
CA GLU A 45 5.39 -14.30 14.41
C GLU A 45 5.94 -13.41 15.54
N ASP A 46 5.45 -12.17 15.64
CA ASP A 46 5.85 -11.17 16.64
C ASP A 46 4.91 -11.15 17.88
N ASP A 47 4.06 -12.16 18.03
CA ASP A 47 3.17 -12.35 19.19
C ASP A 47 3.79 -13.41 20.14
N PRO A 48 4.58 -13.01 21.16
CA PRO A 48 5.29 -13.93 22.05
C PRO A 48 4.39 -14.69 23.03
N ASP A 49 3.07 -14.50 23.00
CA ASP A 49 2.11 -15.07 23.98
C ASP A 49 1.30 -16.26 23.42
N ARG A 50 1.92 -17.11 22.59
CA ARG A 50 1.31 -18.35 22.03
C ARG A 50 1.95 -19.66 22.50
N ASP A 51 2.51 -19.67 23.71
CA ASP A 51 2.81 -20.91 24.44
C ASP A 51 2.45 -20.71 25.93
N SER A 52 1.28 -21.22 26.32
CA SER A 52 0.82 -21.39 27.70
C SER A 52 0.13 -22.74 27.80
#